data_AF-A0A6P0M5R5-F1
#
_entry.id   AF-A0A6P0M5R5-F1
#
_cell.length_a   1.000
_cell.length_b   1.000
_cell.length_c   1.000
_cell.angle_alpha   90.00
_cell.angle_beta   90.00
_cell.angle_gamma   90.00
#
_symmetry.space_group_name_H-M   'P 1'
#
loop_
_entity.id
_entity.type
_entity.pdbx_description
1 polymer ?
#
loop_
_entity_poly.entity_id
_entity_poly.type
_entity_poly.pdbx_seq_one_letter_code
_entity_poly.pdbx_strand_id
1 'polypeptide(L)'
;VLCAGGFSHAAMPESAMPEFVRVTRPGGFVVFSVRKSVYDKSDSAITAMIKRLEEDRSWKIVAQECGKYLPADGVQAVYFACQVL
;
A
#
# COMPACT_ATOMS: atom_id res chain seq x y z
N VAL A 1 7.60 -7.60 -4.93
CA VAL A 1 6.79 -8.06 -3.78
C VAL A 1 5.31 -7.92 -4.11
N LEU A 2 4.48 -8.90 -3.73
CA LEU A 2 3.02 -8.81 -3.79
C LEU A 2 2.45 -9.06 -2.39
N CYS A 3 1.64 -8.14 -1.87
CA CYS A 3 1.00 -8.23 -0.56
C CYS A 3 -0.49 -7.87 -0.66
N ALA A 4 -1.35 -8.88 -0.65
CA ALA A 4 -2.80 -8.70 -0.61
C ALA A 4 -3.32 -8.92 0.82
N GLY A 5 -4.19 -8.03 1.30
CA GLY A 5 -4.85 -8.15 2.61
C GLY A 5 -4.02 -7.76 3.84
N GLY A 6 -2.71 -7.52 3.69
CA GLY A 6 -1.83 -7.12 4.79
C GLY A 6 -2.19 -5.77 5.42
N PHE A 7 -2.53 -4.76 4.61
CA PHE A 7 -2.90 -3.43 5.11
C PHE A 7 -4.42 -3.29 5.24
N SER A 8 -4.97 -4.06 6.18
CA SER A 8 -6.36 -3.99 6.61
C SER A 8 -6.44 -3.56 8.08
N HIS A 9 -7.61 -3.70 8.72
CA HIS A 9 -7.74 -3.34 10.14
C HIS A 9 -6.81 -4.21 11.01
N ALA A 10 -5.69 -3.64 11.43
CA ALA A 10 -4.71 -4.21 12.37
C ALA A 10 -3.98 -5.50 11.93
N ALA A 11 -3.87 -5.79 10.63
CA ALA A 11 -3.16 -6.98 10.14
C ALA A 11 -1.63 -6.79 10.04
N MET A 12 -1.16 -5.65 9.53
CA MET A 12 0.26 -5.28 9.49
C MET A 12 0.43 -3.78 9.81
N PRO A 13 1.49 -3.41 10.57
CA PRO A 13 1.83 -2.01 10.78
C PRO A 13 2.41 -1.38 9.50
N GLU A 14 2.33 -0.06 9.40
CA GLU A 14 2.92 0.72 8.30
C GLU A 14 4.44 0.56 8.21
N SER A 15 5.09 0.27 9.34
CA SER A 15 6.53 0.00 9.42
C SER A 15 7.00 -1.22 8.63
N ALA A 16 6.08 -2.04 8.10
CA ALA A 16 6.42 -3.14 7.20
C ALA A 16 6.69 -2.67 5.75
N MET A 17 6.18 -1.51 5.31
CA MET A 17 6.39 -1.04 3.93
C MET A 17 7.87 -0.79 3.58
N PRO A 18 8.69 -0.19 4.46
CA PRO A 18 10.13 -0.08 4.22
C PRO A 18 10.82 -1.43 3.97
N GLU A 19 10.37 -2.51 4.64
CA GLU A 19 10.92 -3.85 4.41
C GLU A 19 10.59 -4.37 3.01
N PHE A 20 9.43 -4.02 2.46
CA PHE A 20 9.08 -4.38 1.07
C PHE A 20 9.97 -3.68 0.06
N VAL A 21 10.34 -2.42 0.32
CA VAL A 21 11.32 -1.69 -0.49
C VAL A 21 12.69 -2.37 -0.37
N ARG A 22 13.16 -2.63 0.86
CA ARG A 22 14.50 -3.20 1.13
C ARG A 22 14.74 -4.54 0.42
N VAL A 23 13.73 -5.41 0.35
CA VAL A 23 13.87 -6.74 -0.29
C VAL A 23 13.59 -6.73 -1.78
N THR A 24 13.05 -5.63 -2.33
CA THR A 24 12.77 -5.50 -3.76
C THR A 24 13.95 -4.82 -4.45
N ARG A 25 14.43 -5.41 -5.55
CA ARG A 25 15.54 -4.82 -6.32
C ARG A 25 15.11 -3.47 -6.92
N PRO A 26 16.03 -2.50 -7.11
CA PRO A 26 15.75 -1.28 -7.88
C PRO A 26 15.14 -1.60 -9.25
N GLY A 27 14.14 -0.83 -9.66
CA GLY A 27 13.32 -1.07 -10.85
C GLY A 27 12.25 -2.16 -10.69
N GLY A 28 12.28 -2.94 -9.61
CA GLY A 28 11.26 -3.93 -9.27
C GLY A 28 10.00 -3.31 -8.68
N PHE A 29 8.95 -4.12 -8.53
CA PHE A 29 7.63 -3.62 -8.11
C PHE A 29 7.21 -4.15 -6.73
N VAL A 30 6.57 -3.27 -5.97
CA VAL A 30 5.79 -3.58 -4.77
C VAL A 30 4.32 -3.34 -5.10
N VAL A 31 3.52 -4.40 -5.09
CA VAL A 31 2.09 -4.34 -5.41
C VAL A 31 1.29 -4.73 -4.17
N PHE A 32 0.38 -3.87 -3.73
CA PHE A 32 -0.38 -4.10 -2.50
C PHE A 32 -1.78 -3.46 -2.52
N SER A 33 -2.60 -3.90 -1.57
CA SER A 33 -3.95 -3.36 -1.36
C SER A 33 -4.08 -2.79 0.06
N VAL A 34 -4.73 -1.64 0.20
CA VAL A 34 -5.16 -1.07 1.49
C VAL A 34 -6.68 -1.01 1.51
N ARG A 35 -7.34 -1.51 2.58
CA ARG A 35 -8.80 -1.32 2.69
C ARG A 35 -9.13 0.17 2.64
N LYS A 36 -10.15 0.54 1.87
CA LYS A 36 -10.53 1.95 1.67
C LYS A 36 -10.88 2.65 2.99
N SER A 37 -11.54 1.93 3.90
CA SER A 37 -11.85 2.40 5.26
C SER A 37 -10.63 2.65 6.15
N VAL A 38 -9.46 2.12 5.80
CA VAL A 38 -8.18 2.42 6.46
C VAL A 38 -7.46 3.55 5.74
N TYR A 39 -7.49 3.55 4.41
CA TYR A 39 -6.84 4.56 3.58
C TYR A 39 -7.46 5.97 3.76
N ASP A 40 -8.79 6.05 3.82
CA ASP A 40 -9.54 7.31 3.89
C ASP A 40 -9.56 7.93 5.30
N LYS A 41 -8.98 7.27 6.32
CA LYS A 41 -8.87 7.86 7.67
C LYS A 41 -7.90 9.04 7.64
N SER A 42 -8.30 10.16 8.23
CA SER A 42 -7.50 11.39 8.29
C SER A 42 -6.16 11.23 9.01
N ASP A 43 -6.08 10.29 9.96
CA ASP A 43 -4.92 9.97 10.79
C ASP A 43 -4.27 8.61 10.40
N SER A 44 -4.49 8.15 9.17
CA SER A 44 -3.98 6.85 8.72
C SER A 44 -2.45 6.83 8.62
N ALA A 45 -1.80 6.11 9.54
CA ALA A 45 -0.37 5.85 9.51
C ALA A 45 0.07 5.14 8.22
N ILE A 46 -0.80 4.28 7.67
CA ILE A 46 -0.58 3.63 6.37
C ILE A 46 -0.48 4.66 5.25
N THR A 47 -1.46 5.56 5.14
CA THR A 47 -1.48 6.61 4.11
C THR A 47 -0.28 7.55 4.26
N ALA A 48 0.07 7.91 5.50
CA ALA A 48 1.26 8.72 5.79
C ALA A 48 2.56 8.04 5.35
N MET A 49 2.70 6.73 5.59
CA MET A 49 3.88 5.96 5.15
C MET A 49 3.98 5.85 3.63
N ILE A 50 2.85 5.61 2.93
CA ILE A 50 2.83 5.57 1.47
C ILE A 50 3.35 6.87 0.88
N LYS A 51 2.84 8.00 1.40
CA LYS A 51 3.26 9.34 0.99
C LYS A 51 4.73 9.58 1.28
N ARG A 52 5.19 9.21 2.48
CA ARG A 52 6.60 9.35 2.87
C ARG A 52 7.53 8.60 1.91
N LEU A 53 7.23 7.34 1.58
CA LEU A 53 8.08 6.54 0.69
C LEU A 53 8.13 7.10 -0.74
N GLU A 54 7.08 7.78 -1.19
CA GLU A 54 7.06 8.54 -2.44
C GLU A 54 7.93 9.80 -2.35
N GLU A 55 7.78 10.59 -1.27
CA GLU A 55 8.54 11.82 -1.02
C GLU A 55 10.05 11.55 -0.85
N ASP A 56 10.40 10.49 -0.13
CA ASP A 56 11.77 10.03 0.10
C ASP A 56 12.38 9.37 -1.16
N ARG A 57 11.62 9.27 -2.26
CA ARG A 57 12.01 8.57 -3.50
C ARG A 57 12.49 7.14 -3.26
N SER A 58 11.93 6.46 -2.25
CA SER A 58 12.17 5.04 -2.00
C SER A 58 11.45 4.16 -3.02
N TRP A 59 10.33 4.66 -3.54
CA TRP A 59 9.63 4.12 -4.69
C TRP A 59 8.97 5.25 -5.49
N LYS A 60 8.30 4.88 -6.58
CA LYS A 60 7.39 5.72 -7.36
C LYS A 60 6.06 4.99 -7.54
N ILE A 61 4.94 5.62 -7.21
CA ILE A 61 3.60 5.09 -7.51
C ILE A 61 3.39 5.14 -9.04
N VAL A 62 3.24 3.96 -9.66
CA VAL A 62 3.00 3.83 -11.10
C VAL A 62 1.55 3.51 -11.45
N ALA A 63 0.80 2.96 -10.50
CA ALA A 63 -0.65 2.78 -10.62
C ALA A 63 -1.32 2.88 -9.25
N GLN A 64 -2.49 3.48 -9.23
CA GLN A 64 -3.38 3.53 -8.09
C GLN A 64 -4.83 3.39 -8.56
N GLU A 65 -5.52 2.39 -8.05
CA GLU A 65 -6.91 2.11 -8.42
C GLU A 65 -7.77 1.87 -7.18
N CYS A 66 -9.05 2.22 -7.24
CA CYS A 66 -10.00 1.90 -6.18
C CYS A 66 -11.02 0.90 -6.72
N GLY A 67 -11.20 -0.23 -6.04
CA GLY A 67 -12.04 -1.31 -6.53
C GLY A 67 -12.65 -2.18 -5.44
N LYS A 68 -13.42 -3.19 -5.87
CA LYS A 68 -14.05 -4.18 -4.99
C LYS A 68 -12.98 -5.05 -4.32
N TYR A 69 -13.09 -5.30 -3.02
CA TYR A 69 -12.16 -6.16 -2.26
C TYR A 69 -12.88 -7.37 -1.66
N LEU A 70 -13.88 -7.15 -0.79
CA LEU A 70 -14.81 -8.18 -0.34
C LEU A 70 -16.22 -7.79 -0.81
N PRO A 71 -16.59 -8.15 -2.05
CA PRO A 71 -17.81 -7.66 -2.67
C PRO A 71 -19.08 -8.15 -1.97
N ALA A 72 -19.05 -9.36 -1.38
CA ALA A 72 -20.16 -9.88 -0.58
C ALA A 72 -20.45 -9.00 0.65
N ASP A 73 -19.43 -8.35 1.18
CA ASP A 73 -19.51 -7.47 2.35
C ASP A 73 -19.54 -5.98 1.97
N GLY A 74 -19.61 -5.65 0.67
CA GLY A 74 -19.57 -4.27 0.18
C GLY A 74 -18.26 -3.52 0.43
N VAL A 75 -17.15 -4.22 0.72
CA VAL A 75 -15.87 -3.59 1.07
C VAL A 75 -15.05 -3.26 -0.17
N GLN A 76 -14.48 -2.04 -0.19
CA GLN A 76 -13.55 -1.57 -1.21
C GLN A 76 -12.10 -1.52 -0.69
N ALA A 77 -11.14 -1.54 -1.63
CA ALA A 77 -9.73 -1.29 -1.37
C ALA A 77 -9.13 -0.36 -2.41
N VAL A 78 -8.05 0.32 -2.01
CA VAL A 78 -7.16 1.02 -2.92
C VAL A 78 -5.98 0.09 -3.21
N TYR A 79 -5.73 -0.15 -4.49
CA TYR A 79 -4.70 -1.00 -5.04
C TYR A 79 -3.56 -0.11 -5.54
N PHE A 80 -2.34 -0.46 -5.17
CA PHE A 80 -1.13 0.27 -5.53
C PHE A 80 -0.17 -0.65 -6.28
N ALA A 81 0.46 -0.10 -7.30
CA ALA A 81 1.71 -0.62 -7.83
C ALA A 81 2.76 0.48 -7.71
N CYS A 82 3.83 0.20 -6.97
CA CYS A 82 4.96 1.10 -6.77
C CYS A 82 6.22 0.47 -7.37
N GLN A 83 6.99 1.23 -8.15
CA GLN A 83 8.30 0.82 -8.63
C GLN A 83 9.38 1.32 -7.68
N VAL A 84 10.23 0.43 -7.16
CA VAL A 84 11.37 0.80 -6.30
C VAL A 84 12.42 1.54 -7.13
N LEU A 85 12.94 2.64 -6.58
CA LEU A 85 13.92 3.51 -7.25
C LEU A 85 15.37 3.15 -6.88
#